data_AF-A0A0W0RJD7-F1
#
_entry.id   AF-A0A0W0RJD7-F1
#
_cell.length_a   1.000
_cell.length_b   1.000
_cell.length_c   1.000
_cell.angle_alpha   90.00
_cell.angle_beta   90.00
_cell.angle_gamma   90.00
#
_symmetry.space_group_name_H-M   'P 1'
#
loop_
_entity.id
_entity.type
_entity.pdbx_description
1 polymer ?
#
loop_
_entity_poly.entity_id
_entity_poly.type
_entity_poly.pdbx_seq_one_letter_code
_entity_poly.pdbx_strand_id
1 'polypeptide(L)'
;MGQLLTKHFLSRVLSYLKKQTDPSIIKKIMEDLKFDSFTIRDEGLKNFLIKLTEESIDLSRLIESVEIGLLNNTPLCELLAFIEHEQLISDHELEMMSKQLQIQLNLLCLFEACSVTMVNSFTFNEDVYCFTKKQRSTSYPGNPLFNLFFASNRYNFSLFKNLKLVSVDPVMTSGAFTRLLGNDELGQEAIQERSKEFIKKHGLALWNTKICPTPIGEKHCDSVKNVSLNILEAIWEEKPNEEGQPNDNSFAGSVLIRVLEHTQPPNGFSFMKLVLPAGSSLIEDKKYSLLPDLIVNQLPKRVSQFFISTEWMYLYQSWNLLFVMQNLDSKFLPIKLLVPSVLNAISEQYMETRVFMLYLVGNLYHYNKLSAFTEEIQLSHAQSILNKWGEINKKYADFLLKTFCADLEESPEEIYHNIFGEHTHFSLAYYITHFIQDFANFRITRDESQACNLELA
;
A
#
# COMPACT_ATOMS: atom_id res chain seq x y z
N MET A 1 -10.25 -21.90 17.15
CA MET A 1 -11.63 -21.68 16.65
C MET A 1 -11.66 -20.62 15.55
N GLY A 2 -11.03 -19.43 15.74
CA GLY A 2 -11.00 -18.35 14.73
C GLY A 2 -10.56 -18.76 13.32
N GLN A 3 -9.34 -19.29 13.14
CA GLN A 3 -8.85 -19.73 11.82
C GLN A 3 -9.74 -20.76 11.12
N LEU A 4 -10.45 -21.62 11.88
CA LEU A 4 -11.36 -22.60 11.30
C LEU A 4 -12.59 -21.91 10.68
N LEU A 5 -13.17 -20.95 11.40
CA LEU A 5 -14.30 -20.15 10.92
C LEU A 5 -13.89 -19.28 9.72
N THR A 6 -12.72 -18.66 9.78
CA THR A 6 -12.15 -17.93 8.63
C THR A 6 -12.01 -18.81 7.40
N LYS A 7 -11.45 -20.03 7.55
CA LYS A 7 -11.35 -20.99 6.44
C LYS A 7 -12.71 -21.39 5.88
N HIS A 8 -13.71 -21.58 6.75
CA HIS A 8 -15.08 -21.88 6.32
C HIS A 8 -15.67 -20.74 5.48
N PHE A 9 -15.55 -19.49 5.96
CA PHE A 9 -16.00 -18.32 5.21
C PHE A 9 -15.31 -18.18 3.85
N LEU A 10 -13.99 -18.29 3.82
CA LEU A 10 -13.22 -18.23 2.57
C LEU A 10 -13.63 -19.34 1.61
N SER A 11 -13.82 -20.57 2.11
CA SER A 11 -14.32 -21.67 1.29
C SER A 11 -15.72 -21.41 0.72
N ARG A 12 -16.62 -20.76 1.49
CA ARG A 12 -17.94 -20.35 1.00
C ARG A 12 -17.80 -19.35 -0.13
N VAL A 13 -17.02 -18.28 0.06
CA VAL A 13 -16.75 -17.26 -0.97
C VAL A 13 -16.18 -17.90 -2.24
N LEU A 14 -15.18 -18.78 -2.10
CA LEU A 14 -14.53 -19.44 -3.24
C LEU A 14 -15.44 -20.40 -4.01
N SER A 15 -16.52 -20.89 -3.39
CA SER A 15 -17.48 -21.76 -4.08
C SER A 15 -18.25 -21.03 -5.19
N TYR A 16 -18.32 -19.69 -5.12
CA TYR A 16 -18.94 -18.82 -6.12
C TYR A 16 -17.97 -18.28 -7.18
N LEU A 17 -16.66 -18.61 -7.09
CA LEU A 17 -15.63 -18.08 -7.97
C LEU A 17 -15.04 -19.15 -8.89
N LYS A 18 -14.72 -18.73 -10.11
CA LYS A 18 -13.90 -19.53 -11.02
C LYS A 18 -12.44 -19.32 -10.68
N LYS A 19 -11.70 -20.40 -10.45
CA LYS A 19 -10.25 -20.41 -10.14
C LYS A 19 -9.37 -20.15 -11.37
N GLN A 20 -9.89 -19.46 -12.37
CA GLN A 20 -9.25 -19.20 -13.65
C GLN A 20 -9.48 -17.75 -14.05
N THR A 21 -8.52 -17.16 -14.77
CA THR A 21 -8.73 -15.86 -15.40
C THR A 21 -9.75 -15.98 -16.54
N ASP A 22 -10.41 -14.87 -16.84
CA ASP A 22 -11.29 -14.76 -18.01
C ASP A 22 -10.66 -13.76 -18.99
N PRO A 23 -10.12 -14.21 -20.14
CA PRO A 23 -9.46 -13.33 -21.11
C PRO A 23 -10.34 -12.17 -21.59
N SER A 24 -11.67 -12.37 -21.65
CA SER A 24 -12.59 -11.30 -22.05
C SER A 24 -12.71 -10.21 -20.98
N ILE A 25 -12.74 -10.61 -19.70
CA ILE A 25 -12.72 -9.68 -18.57
C ILE A 25 -11.37 -8.96 -18.50
N ILE A 26 -10.26 -9.69 -18.70
CA ILE A 26 -8.91 -9.10 -18.72
C ILE A 26 -8.77 -8.05 -19.80
N LYS A 27 -9.21 -8.31 -21.04
CA LYS A 27 -9.15 -7.32 -22.13
C LYS A 27 -9.89 -6.04 -21.74
N LYS A 28 -11.13 -6.17 -21.23
CA LYS A 28 -11.91 -5.03 -20.78
C LYS A 28 -11.21 -4.26 -19.66
N ILE A 29 -10.62 -4.96 -18.69
CA ILE A 29 -9.82 -4.35 -17.62
C ILE A 29 -8.64 -3.57 -18.22
N MET A 30 -7.88 -4.16 -19.14
CA MET A 30 -6.71 -3.51 -19.74
C MET A 30 -7.09 -2.27 -20.55
N GLU A 31 -8.21 -2.31 -21.28
CA GLU A 31 -8.78 -1.17 -22.00
C GLU A 31 -9.23 -0.05 -21.06
N ASP A 32 -9.93 -0.40 -19.97
CA ASP A 32 -10.37 0.52 -18.92
C ASP A 32 -9.16 1.20 -18.27
N LEU A 33 -8.13 0.41 -17.91
CA LEU A 33 -6.91 0.88 -17.27
C LEU A 33 -5.91 1.55 -18.22
N LYS A 34 -6.19 1.56 -19.53
CA LYS A 34 -5.34 2.12 -20.61
C LYS A 34 -3.97 1.43 -20.75
N PHE A 35 -3.89 0.15 -20.41
CA PHE A 35 -2.65 -0.63 -20.55
C PHE A 35 -2.21 -0.75 -22.02
N ASP A 36 -3.10 -0.61 -22.99
CA ASP A 36 -2.75 -0.59 -24.43
C ASP A 36 -1.81 0.57 -24.81
N SER A 37 -1.85 1.67 -24.04
CA SER A 37 -0.97 2.83 -24.24
C SER A 37 0.32 2.76 -23.41
N PHE A 38 0.46 1.70 -22.62
CA PHE A 38 1.56 1.52 -21.68
C PHE A 38 2.76 0.89 -22.39
N THR A 39 3.83 1.66 -22.56
CA THR A 39 5.10 1.14 -23.06
C THR A 39 5.85 0.40 -21.95
N ILE A 40 5.85 -0.93 -21.99
CA ILE A 40 6.51 -1.80 -21.02
C ILE A 40 7.81 -2.35 -21.64
N ARG A 41 8.95 -2.07 -21.00
CA ARG A 41 10.28 -2.58 -21.43
C ARG A 41 10.62 -3.94 -20.83
N ASP A 42 9.97 -4.33 -19.74
CA ASP A 42 10.15 -5.64 -19.14
C ASP A 42 9.46 -6.72 -20.00
N GLU A 43 10.24 -7.47 -20.77
CA GLU A 43 9.70 -8.47 -21.69
C GLU A 43 8.99 -9.63 -20.95
N GLY A 44 9.37 -9.93 -19.71
CA GLY A 44 8.71 -10.96 -18.89
C GLY A 44 7.26 -10.58 -18.59
N LEU A 45 7.05 -9.35 -18.11
CA LEU A 45 5.70 -8.83 -17.88
C LEU A 45 4.93 -8.63 -19.18
N LYS A 46 5.55 -8.05 -20.21
CA LYS A 46 4.89 -7.77 -21.49
C LYS A 46 4.33 -9.04 -22.13
N ASN A 47 5.13 -10.12 -22.17
CA ASN A 47 4.68 -11.41 -22.70
C ASN A 47 3.58 -12.03 -21.84
N PHE A 48 3.69 -11.91 -20.51
CA PHE A 48 2.64 -12.36 -19.59
C PHE A 48 1.31 -11.65 -19.83
N LEU A 49 1.32 -10.33 -20.02
CA LEU A 49 0.10 -9.54 -20.28
C LEU A 49 -0.56 -9.91 -21.61
N ILE A 50 0.22 -10.13 -22.68
CA ILE A 50 -0.33 -10.60 -23.96
C ILE A 50 -1.05 -11.92 -23.75
N LYS A 51 -0.37 -12.89 -23.13
CA LYS A 51 -0.91 -14.21 -22.85
C LYS A 51 -2.17 -14.16 -21.97
N LEU A 52 -2.20 -13.30 -20.95
CA LEU A 52 -3.37 -13.10 -20.08
C LEU A 52 -4.62 -12.63 -20.85
N THR A 53 -4.44 -11.95 -21.99
CA THR A 53 -5.56 -11.55 -22.88
C THR A 53 -5.96 -12.62 -23.88
N GLU A 54 -5.14 -13.66 -24.08
CA GLU A 54 -5.36 -14.68 -25.10
C GLU A 54 -5.86 -16.00 -24.50
N GLU A 55 -5.38 -16.36 -23.31
CA GLU A 55 -5.68 -17.63 -22.66
C GLU A 55 -6.01 -17.50 -21.18
N SER A 56 -6.74 -18.50 -20.69
CA SER A 56 -7.09 -18.64 -19.28
C SER A 56 -5.88 -19.17 -18.49
N ILE A 57 -5.60 -18.54 -17.35
CA ILE A 57 -4.52 -18.89 -16.43
C ILE A 57 -5.14 -19.43 -15.14
N ASP A 58 -4.61 -20.55 -14.62
CA ASP A 58 -4.98 -21.09 -13.32
C ASP A 58 -4.57 -20.15 -12.18
N LEU A 59 -5.54 -19.79 -11.34
CA LEU A 59 -5.37 -18.89 -10.21
C LEU A 59 -5.31 -19.62 -8.87
N SER A 60 -5.32 -20.95 -8.85
CA SER A 60 -5.37 -21.73 -7.61
C SER A 60 -4.27 -21.34 -6.60
N ARG A 61 -3.03 -21.19 -7.07
CA ARG A 61 -1.89 -20.78 -6.20
C ARG A 61 -1.98 -19.33 -5.74
N LEU A 62 -2.47 -18.44 -6.60
CA LEU A 62 -2.69 -17.03 -6.25
C LEU A 62 -3.76 -16.92 -5.15
N ILE A 63 -4.87 -17.65 -5.31
CA ILE A 63 -5.97 -17.72 -4.35
C ILE A 63 -5.47 -18.27 -3.01
N GLU A 64 -4.77 -19.40 -3.03
CA GLU A 64 -4.20 -20.02 -1.82
C GLU A 64 -3.27 -19.05 -1.08
N SER A 65 -2.45 -18.30 -1.82
CA SER A 65 -1.59 -17.28 -1.23
C SER A 65 -2.39 -16.16 -0.55
N VAL A 66 -3.51 -15.70 -1.13
CA VAL A 66 -4.38 -14.72 -0.48
C VAL A 66 -5.03 -15.30 0.77
N GLU A 67 -5.54 -16.53 0.70
CA GLU A 67 -6.14 -17.21 1.86
C GLU A 67 -5.13 -17.30 3.02
N ILE A 68 -3.89 -17.72 2.74
CA ILE A 68 -2.81 -17.77 3.73
C ILE A 68 -2.56 -16.38 4.34
N GLY A 69 -2.54 -15.33 3.53
CA GLY A 69 -2.34 -13.96 4.02
C GLY A 69 -3.44 -13.47 4.93
N LEU A 70 -4.70 -13.74 4.57
CA LEU A 70 -5.85 -13.40 5.40
C LEU A 70 -5.89 -14.20 6.70
N LEU A 71 -5.43 -15.45 6.68
CA LEU A 71 -5.34 -16.31 7.88
C LEU A 71 -4.20 -15.92 8.81
N ASN A 72 -3.08 -15.45 8.27
CA ASN A 72 -1.91 -15.04 9.04
C ASN A 72 -2.06 -13.64 9.63
N ASN A 73 -2.75 -12.73 8.93
CA ASN A 73 -3.05 -11.40 9.46
C ASN A 73 -4.12 -11.50 10.56
N THR A 74 -3.70 -11.39 11.82
CA THR A 74 -4.55 -11.67 12.98
C THR A 74 -5.82 -10.81 13.08
N PRO A 75 -5.79 -9.47 12.89
CA PRO A 75 -7.01 -8.66 12.80
C PRO A 75 -7.98 -9.12 11.71
N LEU A 76 -7.49 -9.38 10.49
CA LEU A 76 -8.34 -9.81 9.37
C LEU A 76 -8.91 -11.21 9.61
N CYS A 77 -8.11 -12.14 10.12
CA CYS A 77 -8.57 -13.47 10.48
C CYS A 77 -9.70 -13.40 11.52
N GLU A 78 -9.56 -12.58 12.56
CA GLU A 78 -10.58 -12.39 13.60
C GLU A 78 -11.87 -11.80 13.02
N LEU A 79 -11.77 -10.80 12.12
CA LEU A 79 -12.92 -10.23 11.43
C LEU A 79 -13.68 -11.26 10.60
N LEU A 80 -12.96 -12.02 9.76
CA LEU A 80 -13.58 -13.03 8.90
C LEU A 80 -14.22 -14.16 9.71
N ALA A 81 -13.60 -14.52 10.84
CA ALA A 81 -14.19 -15.48 11.77
C ALA A 81 -15.48 -14.96 12.40
N PHE A 82 -15.54 -13.66 12.75
CA PHE A 82 -16.73 -13.01 13.27
C PHE A 82 -17.86 -12.97 12.24
N ILE A 83 -17.57 -12.58 10.99
CA ILE A 83 -18.54 -12.58 9.89
C ILE A 83 -19.17 -13.96 9.72
N GLU A 84 -18.37 -15.01 9.76
CA GLU A 84 -18.85 -16.38 9.68
C GLU A 84 -19.67 -16.79 10.90
N HIS A 85 -19.18 -16.48 12.10
CA HIS A 85 -19.85 -16.89 13.33
C HIS A 85 -21.26 -16.31 13.44
N GLU A 86 -21.37 -15.01 13.15
CA GLU A 86 -22.62 -14.25 13.22
C GLU A 86 -23.45 -14.34 11.94
N GLN A 87 -22.97 -15.07 10.92
CA GLN A 87 -23.64 -15.25 9.61
C GLN A 87 -24.02 -13.92 8.95
N LEU A 88 -23.13 -12.92 9.00
CA LEU A 88 -23.41 -11.55 8.56
C LEU A 88 -23.44 -11.38 7.04
N ILE A 89 -22.98 -12.38 6.30
CA ILE A 89 -23.03 -12.43 4.84
C ILE A 89 -23.67 -13.76 4.44
N SER A 90 -24.83 -13.66 3.81
CA SER A 90 -25.58 -14.81 3.31
C SER A 90 -25.00 -15.35 2.00
N ASP A 91 -25.28 -16.61 1.71
CA ASP A 91 -24.96 -17.25 0.43
C ASP A 91 -25.62 -16.54 -0.77
N HIS A 92 -26.81 -15.96 -0.56
CA HIS A 92 -27.48 -15.15 -1.58
C HIS A 92 -26.70 -13.85 -1.88
N GLU A 93 -26.20 -13.16 -0.86
CA GLU A 93 -25.35 -11.98 -1.05
C GLU A 93 -24.03 -12.34 -1.76
N LEU A 94 -23.43 -13.48 -1.42
CA LEU A 94 -22.23 -13.99 -2.11
C LEU A 94 -22.50 -14.28 -3.60
N GLU A 95 -23.64 -14.90 -3.91
CA GLU A 95 -24.06 -15.15 -5.29
C GLU A 95 -24.25 -13.84 -6.07
N MET A 96 -24.95 -12.87 -5.47
CA MET A 96 -25.17 -11.55 -6.06
C MET A 96 -23.86 -10.80 -6.31
N MET A 97 -22.86 -10.96 -5.44
CA MET A 97 -21.54 -10.32 -5.57
C MET A 97 -20.55 -11.09 -6.45
N SER A 98 -20.85 -12.35 -6.82
CA SER A 98 -19.91 -13.27 -7.47
C SER A 98 -19.24 -12.68 -8.71
N LYS A 99 -20.00 -11.98 -9.55
CA LYS A 99 -19.49 -11.31 -10.77
C LYS A 99 -18.46 -10.23 -10.45
N GLN A 100 -18.74 -9.41 -9.45
CA GLN A 100 -17.87 -8.35 -8.98
C GLN A 100 -16.59 -8.93 -8.35
N LEU A 101 -16.72 -9.98 -7.55
CA LEU A 101 -15.60 -10.71 -6.96
C LEU A 101 -14.73 -11.38 -8.04
N GLN A 102 -15.33 -11.90 -9.11
CA GLN A 102 -14.58 -12.47 -10.24
C GLN A 102 -13.75 -11.40 -10.98
N ILE A 103 -14.26 -10.18 -11.11
CA ILE A 103 -13.51 -9.05 -11.69
C ILE A 103 -12.33 -8.69 -10.76
N GLN A 104 -12.57 -8.63 -9.45
CA GLN A 104 -11.49 -8.39 -8.46
C GLN A 104 -10.43 -9.50 -8.51
N LEU A 105 -10.81 -10.77 -8.66
CA LEU A 105 -9.87 -11.87 -8.80
C LEU A 105 -9.00 -11.76 -10.06
N ASN A 106 -9.57 -11.33 -11.19
CA ASN A 106 -8.81 -11.05 -12.42
C ASN A 106 -7.85 -9.86 -12.25
N LEU A 107 -8.28 -8.78 -11.59
CA LEU A 107 -7.42 -7.65 -11.25
C LEU A 107 -6.30 -8.03 -10.29
N LEU A 108 -6.57 -8.94 -9.36
CA LEU A 108 -5.57 -9.42 -8.41
C LEU A 108 -4.41 -10.10 -9.14
N CYS A 109 -4.72 -10.93 -10.15
CA CYS A 109 -3.71 -11.54 -11.02
C CYS A 109 -2.88 -10.48 -11.75
N LEU A 110 -3.55 -9.50 -12.38
CA LEU A 110 -2.88 -8.41 -13.07
C LEU A 110 -1.95 -7.60 -12.15
N PHE A 111 -2.45 -7.21 -10.98
CA PHE A 111 -1.71 -6.39 -10.04
C PHE A 111 -0.61 -7.14 -9.29
N GLU A 112 -0.76 -8.44 -9.06
CA GLU A 112 0.35 -9.26 -8.58
C GLU A 112 1.49 -9.30 -9.61
N ALA A 113 1.17 -9.49 -10.90
CA ALA A 113 2.19 -9.47 -11.95
C ALA A 113 2.90 -8.11 -12.02
N CYS A 114 2.16 -7.01 -11.94
CA CYS A 114 2.75 -5.67 -11.87
C CYS A 114 3.60 -5.48 -10.60
N SER A 115 3.10 -5.90 -9.42
CA SER A 115 3.80 -5.74 -8.14
C SER A 115 5.16 -6.44 -8.13
N VAL A 116 5.17 -7.73 -8.47
CA VAL A 116 6.38 -8.54 -8.56
C VAL A 116 7.37 -7.95 -9.56
N THR A 117 6.87 -7.45 -10.69
CA THR A 117 7.72 -6.81 -11.70
C THR A 117 8.27 -5.47 -11.20
N MET A 118 7.49 -4.65 -10.51
CA MET A 118 7.94 -3.34 -9.98
C MET A 118 9.09 -3.51 -8.99
N VAL A 119 9.03 -4.52 -8.12
CA VAL A 119 10.09 -4.74 -7.13
C VAL A 119 11.31 -5.46 -7.71
N ASN A 120 11.16 -6.26 -8.79
CA ASN A 120 12.26 -7.07 -9.34
C ASN A 120 12.90 -6.56 -10.63
N SER A 121 12.22 -5.73 -11.42
CA SER A 121 12.70 -5.18 -12.69
C SER A 121 13.58 -3.94 -12.50
N PHE A 122 14.48 -3.69 -13.46
CA PHE A 122 15.29 -2.46 -13.48
C PHE A 122 14.58 -1.29 -14.16
N THR A 123 13.58 -1.56 -15.00
CA THR A 123 12.96 -0.53 -15.86
C THR A 123 11.50 -0.26 -15.53
N PHE A 124 10.78 -1.25 -15.00
CA PHE A 124 9.32 -1.17 -14.94
C PHE A 124 8.80 -0.03 -14.05
N ASN A 125 9.48 0.33 -12.97
CA ASN A 125 9.11 1.49 -12.16
C ASN A 125 9.20 2.81 -12.94
N GLU A 126 10.22 2.98 -13.79
CA GLU A 126 10.30 4.15 -14.67
C GLU A 126 9.20 4.10 -15.74
N ASP A 127 8.85 2.91 -16.24
CA ASP A 127 7.75 2.73 -17.19
C ASP A 127 6.42 3.18 -16.56
N VAL A 128 6.10 2.70 -15.35
CA VAL A 128 4.92 3.09 -14.57
C VAL A 128 4.87 4.61 -14.37
N TYR A 129 5.98 5.22 -13.95
CA TYR A 129 6.06 6.67 -13.77
C TYR A 129 5.82 7.42 -15.09
N CYS A 130 6.41 6.98 -16.19
CA CYS A 130 6.21 7.60 -17.50
C CYS A 130 4.75 7.46 -17.98
N PHE A 131 4.11 6.33 -17.70
CA PHE A 131 2.72 6.06 -18.03
C PHE A 131 1.77 6.99 -17.26
N THR A 132 1.89 7.06 -15.93
CA THR A 132 1.05 7.95 -15.10
C THR A 132 1.30 9.42 -15.42
N LYS A 133 2.56 9.81 -15.67
CA LYS A 133 2.94 11.17 -16.10
C LYS A 133 2.17 11.62 -17.34
N LYS A 134 1.96 10.73 -18.32
CA LYS A 134 1.16 11.04 -19.52
C LYS A 134 -0.32 11.24 -19.19
N GLN A 135 -0.87 10.43 -18.29
CA GLN A 135 -2.29 10.52 -17.90
C GLN A 135 -2.65 11.84 -17.19
N ARG A 136 -1.75 12.37 -16.35
CA ARG A 136 -1.94 13.63 -15.61
C ARG A 136 -2.29 14.83 -16.50
N SER A 137 -1.82 14.82 -17.75
CA SER A 137 -2.12 15.82 -18.77
C SER A 137 -1.88 17.27 -18.30
N THR A 138 -0.81 17.49 -17.56
CA THR A 138 -0.36 18.81 -17.07
C THR A 138 0.89 19.27 -17.83
N SER A 139 1.11 20.58 -17.93
CA SER A 139 2.28 21.17 -18.58
C SER A 139 3.59 20.90 -17.85
N TYR A 140 3.55 20.59 -16.56
CA TYR A 140 4.75 20.29 -15.77
C TYR A 140 4.57 19.11 -14.80
N PRO A 141 4.51 17.87 -15.31
CA PRO A 141 4.11 16.70 -14.52
C PRO A 141 5.17 16.20 -13.53
N GLY A 142 6.42 16.66 -13.67
CA GLY A 142 7.47 16.40 -12.69
C GLY A 142 7.40 17.32 -11.45
N ASN A 143 6.54 18.35 -11.50
CA ASN A 143 6.32 19.26 -10.39
C ASN A 143 5.07 18.87 -9.59
N PRO A 144 5.22 18.54 -8.30
CA PRO A 144 4.13 18.04 -7.49
C PRO A 144 3.03 19.09 -7.23
N LEU A 145 3.36 20.38 -7.13
CA LEU A 145 2.35 21.44 -7.02
C LEU A 145 1.53 21.56 -8.32
N PHE A 146 2.17 21.40 -9.47
CA PHE A 146 1.44 21.41 -10.74
C PHE A 146 0.51 20.21 -10.88
N ASN A 147 0.92 19.04 -10.38
CA ASN A 147 0.06 17.87 -10.33
C ASN A 147 -1.15 18.11 -9.42
N LEU A 148 -0.95 18.71 -8.24
CA LEU A 148 -2.01 19.01 -7.28
C LEU A 148 -3.04 20.00 -7.85
N PHE A 149 -2.58 21.09 -8.48
CA PHE A 149 -3.45 22.20 -8.88
C PHE A 149 -3.92 22.16 -10.34
N PHE A 150 -3.23 21.43 -11.23
CA PHE A 150 -3.47 21.51 -12.68
C PHE A 150 -3.64 20.15 -13.39
N ALA A 151 -3.66 19.02 -12.69
CA ALA A 151 -3.97 17.73 -13.33
C ALA A 151 -5.42 17.69 -13.88
N SER A 152 -5.62 16.87 -14.92
CA SER A 152 -6.88 16.76 -15.68
C SER A 152 -8.10 16.35 -14.86
N ASN A 153 -7.94 15.42 -13.91
CA ASN A 153 -9.06 14.86 -13.12
C ASN A 153 -9.21 15.46 -11.71
N ARG A 154 -8.49 16.54 -11.38
CA ARG A 154 -8.49 17.11 -10.02
C ARG A 154 -9.87 17.44 -9.45
N TYR A 155 -10.83 17.82 -10.31
CA TYR A 155 -12.18 18.22 -9.90
C TYR A 155 -13.09 17.04 -9.57
N ASN A 156 -12.71 15.83 -9.95
CA ASN A 156 -13.50 14.61 -9.69
C ASN A 156 -13.20 14.02 -8.31
N PHE A 157 -12.24 14.56 -7.57
CA PHE A 157 -11.74 14.02 -6.31
C PHE A 157 -11.55 15.11 -5.26
N SER A 158 -11.64 14.74 -3.97
CA SER A 158 -11.39 15.66 -2.86
C SER A 158 -9.93 16.15 -2.85
N LEU A 159 -9.69 17.28 -2.19
CA LEU A 159 -8.33 17.81 -1.99
C LEU A 159 -7.41 16.76 -1.35
N PHE A 160 -7.92 16.03 -0.35
CA PHE A 160 -7.20 14.93 0.28
C PHE A 160 -6.79 13.85 -0.72
N LYS A 161 -7.73 13.36 -1.55
CA LYS A 161 -7.45 12.33 -2.57
C LYS A 161 -6.40 12.81 -3.58
N ASN A 162 -6.46 14.08 -4.00
CA ASN A 162 -5.44 14.69 -4.87
C ASN A 162 -4.08 14.77 -4.17
N LEU A 163 -4.03 15.22 -2.91
CA LEU A 163 -2.82 15.34 -2.12
C LEU A 163 -2.14 13.97 -1.91
N LYS A 164 -2.92 12.93 -1.61
CA LYS A 164 -2.41 11.56 -1.41
C LYS A 164 -1.70 10.99 -2.63
N LEU A 165 -2.13 11.35 -3.84
CA LEU A 165 -1.45 10.91 -5.06
C LEU A 165 -0.13 11.63 -5.29
N VAL A 166 -0.06 12.91 -4.92
CA VAL A 166 1.15 13.72 -5.05
C VAL A 166 2.17 13.37 -3.96
N SER A 167 1.73 12.98 -2.76
CA SER A 167 2.63 12.64 -1.65
C SER A 167 3.40 11.33 -1.86
N VAL A 168 2.94 10.46 -2.76
CA VAL A 168 3.64 9.21 -3.12
C VAL A 168 4.59 9.34 -4.32
N ASP A 169 4.58 10.47 -5.05
CA ASP A 169 5.49 10.74 -6.17
C ASP A 169 6.98 10.56 -5.81
N PRO A 170 7.47 11.06 -4.65
CA PRO A 170 8.89 10.94 -4.30
C PRO A 170 9.33 9.51 -4.14
N VAL A 171 8.48 8.67 -3.56
CA VAL A 171 8.79 7.25 -3.36
C VAL A 171 8.84 6.54 -4.71
N MET A 172 7.91 6.83 -5.61
CA MET A 172 7.92 6.24 -6.95
C MET A 172 9.14 6.66 -7.78
N THR A 173 9.45 7.95 -7.79
CA THR A 173 10.60 8.49 -8.55
C THR A 173 11.94 8.03 -7.95
N SER A 174 12.05 7.98 -6.63
CA SER A 174 13.21 7.41 -5.93
C SER A 174 13.36 5.91 -6.18
N GLY A 175 12.26 5.16 -6.16
CA GLY A 175 12.23 3.73 -6.47
C GLY A 175 12.63 3.44 -7.92
N ALA A 176 12.09 4.21 -8.87
CA ALA A 176 12.47 4.13 -10.29
C ALA A 176 13.97 4.41 -10.48
N PHE A 177 14.49 5.47 -9.88
CA PHE A 177 15.91 5.78 -9.92
C PHE A 177 16.77 4.67 -9.31
N THR A 178 16.40 4.18 -8.12
CA THR A 178 17.12 3.13 -7.39
C THR A 178 17.20 1.85 -8.22
N ARG A 179 16.14 1.47 -8.94
CA ARG A 179 16.14 0.31 -9.85
C ARG A 179 16.99 0.55 -11.11
N LEU A 180 17.03 1.78 -11.64
CA LEU A 180 17.88 2.13 -12.78
C LEU A 180 19.38 2.09 -12.47
N LEU A 181 19.78 2.21 -11.20
CA LEU A 181 21.18 2.00 -10.80
C LEU A 181 21.64 0.55 -11.01
N GLY A 182 20.71 -0.39 -11.24
CA GLY A 182 21.01 -1.77 -11.60
C GLY A 182 21.68 -2.55 -10.46
N ASN A 183 22.54 -3.47 -10.88
CA ASN A 183 23.30 -4.38 -10.02
C ASN A 183 24.72 -3.88 -9.70
N ASP A 184 25.10 -2.69 -10.16
CA ASP A 184 26.43 -2.13 -9.94
C ASP A 184 26.56 -1.56 -8.52
N GLU A 185 27.64 -1.88 -7.82
CA GLU A 185 28.05 -1.15 -6.62
C GLU A 185 28.68 0.19 -7.04
N LEU A 186 28.00 1.29 -6.70
CA LEU A 186 28.38 2.64 -7.11
C LEU A 186 28.69 3.45 -5.85
N GLY A 187 29.74 4.26 -5.92
CA GLY A 187 30.04 5.26 -4.89
C GLY A 187 29.05 6.43 -4.91
N GLN A 188 29.01 7.20 -3.83
CA GLN A 188 28.05 8.28 -3.63
C GLN A 188 28.11 9.36 -4.71
N GLU A 189 29.31 9.72 -5.19
CA GLU A 189 29.48 10.72 -6.24
C GLU A 189 28.83 10.28 -7.57
N ALA A 190 29.06 9.03 -7.98
CA ALA A 190 28.45 8.47 -9.19
C ALA A 190 26.91 8.39 -9.08
N ILE A 191 26.38 8.07 -7.89
CA ILE A 191 24.94 8.09 -7.62
C ILE A 191 24.38 9.50 -7.76
N GLN A 192 25.08 10.51 -7.22
CA GLN A 192 24.66 11.91 -7.32
C GLN A 192 24.66 12.44 -8.76
N GLU A 193 25.65 12.07 -9.57
CA GLU A 193 25.68 12.43 -11.00
C GLU A 193 24.51 11.82 -11.76
N ARG A 194 24.30 10.51 -11.62
CA ARG A 194 23.17 9.81 -12.26
C ARG A 194 21.82 10.35 -11.78
N SER A 195 21.72 10.78 -10.52
CA SER A 195 20.51 11.42 -9.99
C SER A 195 20.20 12.74 -10.70
N LYS A 196 21.22 13.60 -10.91
CA LYS A 196 21.06 14.87 -11.64
C LYS A 196 20.57 14.62 -13.08
N GLU A 197 21.10 13.60 -13.75
CA GLU A 197 20.64 13.20 -15.08
C GLU A 197 19.19 12.72 -15.08
N PHE A 198 18.81 11.89 -14.10
CA PHE A 198 17.44 11.40 -13.96
C PHE A 198 16.45 12.54 -13.68
N ILE A 199 16.78 13.46 -12.78
CA ILE A 199 16.00 14.66 -12.46
C ILE A 199 15.79 15.50 -13.73
N LYS A 200 16.86 15.76 -14.50
CA LYS A 200 16.80 16.52 -15.74
C LYS A 200 15.95 15.82 -16.80
N LYS A 201 16.15 14.51 -16.98
CA LYS A 201 15.41 13.67 -17.95
C LYS A 201 13.89 13.75 -17.70
N HIS A 202 13.48 13.70 -16.44
CA HIS A 202 12.08 13.64 -16.07
C HIS A 202 11.45 14.99 -15.72
N GLY A 203 12.26 16.05 -15.64
CA GLY A 203 11.82 17.40 -15.28
C GLY A 203 11.30 17.47 -13.85
N LEU A 204 11.96 16.76 -12.93
CA LEU A 204 11.53 16.69 -11.52
C LEU A 204 11.80 18.01 -10.82
N ALA A 205 10.89 18.41 -9.93
CA ALA A 205 10.99 19.67 -9.19
C ALA A 205 10.58 19.51 -7.72
N LEU A 206 10.99 20.49 -6.89
CA LEU A 206 10.67 20.55 -5.47
C LEU A 206 11.09 19.26 -4.74
N TRP A 207 10.22 18.67 -3.93
CA TRP A 207 10.54 17.47 -3.18
C TRP A 207 10.75 16.22 -4.07
N ASN A 208 10.34 16.24 -5.34
CA ASN A 208 10.67 15.17 -6.29
C ASN A 208 12.15 15.21 -6.75
N THR A 209 12.92 16.26 -6.44
CA THR A 209 14.37 16.27 -6.72
C THR A 209 15.20 15.64 -5.62
N LYS A 210 14.60 15.30 -4.47
CA LYS A 210 15.27 14.66 -3.34
C LYS A 210 15.44 13.15 -3.60
N ILE A 211 16.22 12.81 -4.63
CA ILE A 211 16.48 11.44 -5.06
C ILE A 211 17.97 11.16 -4.93
N CYS A 212 18.37 10.54 -3.84
CA CYS A 212 19.74 10.05 -3.66
C CYS A 212 19.69 8.95 -2.61
N PRO A 213 19.62 7.66 -3.00
CA PRO A 213 19.62 6.58 -2.04
C PRO A 213 20.91 6.65 -1.23
N THR A 214 20.81 6.36 0.06
CA THR A 214 21.98 6.26 0.93
C THR A 214 22.86 5.08 0.51
N PRO A 215 24.16 5.12 0.82
CA PRO A 215 25.05 3.98 0.64
C PRO A 215 24.50 2.69 1.26
N ILE A 216 24.82 1.56 0.64
CA ILE A 216 24.36 0.25 1.12
C ILE A 216 24.91 0.00 2.52
N GLY A 217 24.05 -0.45 3.42
CA GLY A 217 24.40 -0.73 4.81
C GLY A 217 24.23 0.45 5.77
N GLU A 218 24.11 1.68 5.28
CA GLU A 218 23.71 2.82 6.12
C GLU A 218 22.24 2.71 6.51
N LYS A 219 21.95 3.04 7.77
CA LYS A 219 20.60 2.99 8.34
C LYS A 219 20.21 4.34 8.92
N HIS A 220 18.95 4.73 8.72
CA HIS A 220 18.36 5.97 9.26
C HIS A 220 16.88 5.76 9.61
N CYS A 221 16.28 6.64 10.41
CA CYS A 221 14.86 6.51 10.80
C CYS A 221 13.90 7.50 10.10
N ASP A 222 14.37 8.26 9.11
CA ASP A 222 13.56 9.32 8.46
C ASP A 222 12.25 8.81 7.81
N SER A 223 12.16 7.52 7.48
CA SER A 223 10.92 6.92 7.00
C SER A 223 9.79 6.97 8.04
N VAL A 224 10.11 6.92 9.34
CA VAL A 224 9.14 7.02 10.43
C VAL A 224 8.28 8.27 10.28
N LYS A 225 8.89 9.43 10.10
CA LYS A 225 8.22 10.73 9.95
C LYS A 225 7.23 10.74 8.79
N ASN A 226 7.65 10.21 7.64
CA ASN A 226 6.83 10.16 6.43
C ASN A 226 5.63 9.21 6.60
N VAL A 227 5.86 8.04 7.21
CA VAL A 227 4.79 7.04 7.44
C VAL A 227 3.81 7.56 8.50
N SER A 228 4.31 8.13 9.59
CA SER A 228 3.51 8.75 10.65
C SER A 228 2.62 9.86 10.11
N LEU A 229 3.16 10.77 9.28
CA LEU A 229 2.36 11.82 8.65
C LEU A 229 1.30 11.22 7.70
N ASN A 230 1.65 10.19 6.93
CA ASN A 230 0.68 9.55 6.03
C ASN A 230 -0.49 8.90 6.78
N ILE A 231 -0.21 8.32 7.96
CA ILE A 231 -1.23 7.77 8.85
C ILE A 231 -2.08 8.91 9.44
N LEU A 232 -1.45 9.96 9.97
CA LEU A 232 -2.13 11.13 10.54
C LEU A 232 -3.14 11.75 9.57
N GLU A 233 -2.71 11.99 8.34
CA GLU A 233 -3.56 12.51 7.27
C GLU A 233 -4.79 11.61 7.04
N ALA A 234 -4.63 10.29 7.06
CA ALA A 234 -5.73 9.36 6.86
C ALA A 234 -6.68 9.29 8.07
N ILE A 235 -6.15 9.36 9.31
CA ILE A 235 -7.00 9.48 10.51
C ILE A 235 -7.85 10.76 10.44
N TRP A 236 -7.27 11.87 9.98
CA TRP A 236 -7.98 13.14 9.86
C TRP A 236 -9.11 13.11 8.81
N GLU A 237 -8.94 12.38 7.71
CA GLU A 237 -9.98 12.22 6.68
C GLU A 237 -11.08 11.25 7.12
N GLU A 238 -10.82 10.40 8.12
CA GLU A 238 -11.79 9.42 8.59
C GLU A 238 -13.03 10.12 9.16
N LYS A 239 -14.21 9.75 8.63
CA LYS A 239 -15.47 10.34 9.08
C LYS A 239 -15.75 9.98 10.54
N PRO A 240 -16.06 10.95 11.42
CA PRO A 240 -16.53 10.66 12.76
C PRO A 240 -17.80 9.80 12.73
N ASN A 241 -18.10 9.15 13.85
CA ASN A 241 -19.36 8.44 14.03
C ASN A 241 -20.56 9.42 14.07
N GLU A 242 -21.78 8.89 14.15
CA GLU A 242 -23.01 9.71 14.17
C GLU A 242 -23.07 10.71 15.34
N GLU A 243 -22.34 10.45 16.42
CA GLU A 243 -22.24 11.31 17.62
C GLU A 243 -21.09 12.35 17.50
N GLY A 244 -20.41 12.39 16.35
CA GLY A 244 -19.27 13.27 16.12
C GLY A 244 -17.97 12.84 16.80
N GLN A 245 -17.94 11.63 17.38
CA GLN A 245 -16.76 11.07 18.04
C GLN A 245 -15.86 10.32 17.04
N PRO A 246 -14.54 10.21 17.32
CA PRO A 246 -13.65 9.39 16.52
C PRO A 246 -14.07 7.91 16.54
N ASN A 247 -13.91 7.21 15.42
CA ASN A 247 -14.13 5.76 15.39
C ASN A 247 -12.96 5.01 16.04
N ASP A 248 -13.18 3.76 16.41
CA ASP A 248 -12.14 2.88 16.93
C ASP A 248 -10.94 2.70 15.97
N ASN A 249 -11.18 2.77 14.66
CA ASN A 249 -10.12 2.68 13.67
C ASN A 249 -9.19 3.92 13.70
N SER A 250 -9.71 5.11 14.02
CA SER A 250 -8.89 6.30 14.26
C SER A 250 -7.96 6.14 15.46
N PHE A 251 -8.44 5.54 16.56
CA PHE A 251 -7.60 5.22 17.73
C PHE A 251 -6.48 4.25 17.36
N ALA A 252 -6.79 3.20 16.59
CA ALA A 252 -5.76 2.27 16.12
C ALA A 252 -4.69 2.96 15.25
N GLY A 253 -5.10 3.91 14.39
CA GLY A 253 -4.17 4.74 13.61
C GLY A 253 -3.21 5.54 14.49
N SER A 254 -3.71 6.18 15.54
CA SER A 254 -2.89 6.97 16.47
C SER A 254 -1.85 6.12 17.20
N VAL A 255 -2.22 4.90 17.60
CA VAL A 255 -1.26 3.95 18.20
C VAL A 255 -0.22 3.50 17.19
N LEU A 256 -0.58 3.26 15.93
CA LEU A 256 0.40 2.91 14.89
C LEU A 256 1.47 3.99 14.74
N ILE A 257 1.10 5.27 14.82
CA ILE A 257 2.04 6.41 14.85
C ILE A 257 2.91 6.32 16.11
N ARG A 258 2.30 6.18 17.29
CA ARG A 258 3.00 6.14 18.58
C ARG A 258 4.06 5.05 18.62
N VAL A 259 3.70 3.83 18.20
CA VAL A 259 4.63 2.69 18.16
C VAL A 259 5.77 2.94 17.20
N LEU A 260 5.53 3.51 16.01
CA LEU A 260 6.61 3.84 15.08
C LEU A 260 7.57 4.89 15.65
N GLU A 261 7.03 5.94 16.27
CA GLU A 261 7.84 7.02 16.82
C GLU A 261 8.60 6.62 18.09
N HIS A 262 8.06 5.69 18.87
CA HIS A 262 8.74 5.13 20.04
C HIS A 262 9.83 4.13 19.63
N THR A 263 9.52 3.19 18.73
CA THR A 263 10.47 2.12 18.34
C THR A 263 11.53 2.56 17.34
N GLN A 264 11.30 3.66 16.60
CA GLN A 264 12.22 4.23 15.60
C GLN A 264 12.84 3.18 14.66
N PRO A 265 12.03 2.35 13.98
CA PRO A 265 12.53 1.28 13.14
C PRO A 265 13.46 1.84 12.05
N PRO A 266 14.64 1.23 11.84
CA PRO A 266 15.56 1.72 10.84
C PRO A 266 15.00 1.50 9.43
N ASN A 267 15.48 2.33 8.51
CA ASN A 267 15.35 2.19 7.07
C ASN A 267 16.75 2.18 6.44
N GLY A 268 16.94 1.44 5.35
CA GLY A 268 18.18 1.44 4.60
C GLY A 268 18.04 0.66 3.30
N PHE A 269 19.14 0.55 2.55
CA PHE A 269 19.17 -0.20 1.29
C PHE A 269 20.02 -1.46 1.39
N SER A 270 19.57 -2.52 0.73
CA SER A 270 20.35 -3.74 0.56
C SER A 270 20.26 -4.27 -0.88
N PHE A 271 21.26 -5.07 -1.28
CA PHE A 271 21.21 -5.79 -2.54
C PHE A 271 20.45 -7.09 -2.37
N MET A 272 19.35 -7.24 -3.11
CA MET A 272 18.53 -8.44 -3.11
C MET A 272 18.40 -8.99 -4.53
N LYS A 273 18.50 -10.31 -4.67
CA LYS A 273 18.26 -10.99 -5.96
C LYS A 273 16.78 -11.03 -6.29
N LEU A 274 15.94 -11.19 -5.26
CA LEU A 274 14.50 -11.37 -5.39
C LEU A 274 13.79 -10.71 -4.20
N VAL A 275 12.65 -10.09 -4.51
CA VAL A 275 11.65 -9.60 -3.57
C VAL A 275 10.35 -10.28 -3.98
N LEU A 276 9.88 -11.22 -3.16
CA LEU A 276 8.71 -12.05 -3.43
C LEU A 276 7.90 -12.20 -2.13
N PRO A 277 6.58 -12.42 -2.20
CA PRO A 277 5.79 -12.67 -1.00
C PRO A 277 6.26 -13.92 -0.26
N ALA A 278 6.10 -13.90 1.06
CA ALA A 278 6.44 -15.00 1.94
C ALA A 278 5.75 -16.30 1.48
N GLY A 279 6.52 -17.40 1.45
CA GLY A 279 6.05 -18.71 0.99
C GLY A 279 6.06 -18.90 -0.53
N SER A 280 6.33 -17.86 -1.32
CA SER A 280 6.50 -17.98 -2.78
C SER A 280 7.96 -18.14 -3.18
N SER A 281 8.20 -18.56 -4.42
CA SER A 281 9.53 -18.80 -4.95
C SER A 281 9.56 -18.67 -6.47
N LEU A 282 10.73 -18.89 -7.08
CA LEU A 282 10.81 -19.14 -8.51
C LEU A 282 10.92 -20.64 -8.75
N ILE A 283 10.15 -21.13 -9.72
CA ILE A 283 10.26 -22.49 -10.24
C ILE A 283 11.27 -22.50 -11.41
N GLU A 284 11.33 -23.60 -12.16
CA GLU A 284 12.19 -23.73 -13.34
C GLU A 284 12.06 -22.55 -14.31
N ASP A 285 13.16 -22.19 -14.98
CA ASP A 285 13.24 -21.09 -15.95
C ASP A 285 12.86 -19.69 -15.42
N LYS A 286 13.09 -19.43 -14.12
CA LYS A 286 12.81 -18.13 -13.46
C LYS A 286 11.34 -17.75 -13.43
N LYS A 287 10.46 -18.73 -13.63
CA LYS A 287 9.01 -18.57 -13.58
C LYS A 287 8.55 -18.35 -12.15
N TYR A 288 7.59 -17.46 -11.95
CA TYR A 288 7.08 -17.15 -10.62
C TYR A 288 6.10 -18.22 -10.12
N SER A 289 6.27 -18.71 -8.88
CA SER A 289 5.47 -19.85 -8.38
C SER A 289 3.96 -19.58 -8.33
N LEU A 290 3.53 -18.34 -8.07
CA LEU A 290 2.11 -17.97 -8.02
C LEU A 290 1.52 -17.68 -9.40
N LEU A 291 2.34 -17.21 -10.34
CA LEU A 291 1.98 -16.95 -11.74
C LEU A 291 3.04 -17.59 -12.66
N PRO A 292 2.94 -18.91 -12.93
CA PRO A 292 4.01 -19.68 -13.61
C PRO A 292 4.41 -19.20 -14.99
N ASP A 293 3.62 -18.35 -15.64
CA ASP A 293 3.93 -17.77 -16.94
C ASP A 293 4.66 -16.41 -16.86
N LEU A 294 4.81 -15.86 -15.66
CA LEU A 294 5.55 -14.62 -15.42
C LEU A 294 7.02 -14.93 -15.16
N ILE A 295 7.90 -14.39 -16.01
CA ILE A 295 9.36 -14.49 -15.85
C ILE A 295 9.85 -13.32 -15.00
N VAL A 296 10.61 -13.62 -13.94
CA VAL A 296 11.09 -12.59 -12.98
C VAL A 296 12.61 -12.40 -13.09
N ASN A 297 13.04 -11.13 -13.06
CA ASN A 297 14.45 -10.79 -13.04
C ASN A 297 15.10 -11.14 -11.69
N GLN A 298 16.14 -11.96 -11.72
CA GLN A 298 16.90 -12.47 -10.56
C GLN A 298 18.22 -11.73 -10.29
N LEU A 299 18.57 -10.74 -11.11
CA LEU A 299 19.81 -9.98 -10.93
C LEU A 299 19.73 -9.19 -9.62
N PRO A 300 20.85 -9.11 -8.85
CA PRO A 300 20.91 -8.31 -7.65
C PRO A 300 20.47 -6.87 -7.93
N LYS A 301 19.65 -6.31 -7.04
CA LYS A 301 19.16 -4.94 -7.17
C LYS A 301 19.08 -4.28 -5.81
N ARG A 302 19.22 -2.95 -5.79
CA ARG A 302 19.05 -2.17 -4.56
C ARG A 302 17.57 -2.15 -4.20
N VAL A 303 17.24 -2.54 -2.97
CA VAL A 303 15.89 -2.59 -2.41
C VAL A 303 15.86 -1.77 -1.14
N SER A 304 14.84 -0.90 -1.00
CA SER A 304 14.61 -0.19 0.26
C SER A 304 13.97 -1.12 1.28
N GLN A 305 14.56 -1.19 2.48
CA GLN A 305 14.10 -2.00 3.58
C GLN A 305 13.72 -1.11 4.76
N PHE A 306 12.51 -1.28 5.29
CA PHE A 306 12.03 -0.59 6.48
C PHE A 306 11.70 -1.62 7.56
N PHE A 307 12.53 -1.70 8.60
CA PHE A 307 12.57 -2.81 9.55
C PHE A 307 11.47 -2.70 10.61
N ILE A 308 10.22 -2.88 10.18
CA ILE A 308 9.02 -2.91 11.05
C ILE A 308 8.70 -4.32 11.53
N SER A 309 8.03 -4.41 12.68
CA SER A 309 7.51 -5.69 13.20
C SER A 309 6.35 -6.22 12.34
N THR A 310 6.18 -7.54 12.34
CA THR A 310 5.09 -8.20 11.59
C THR A 310 3.73 -7.83 12.18
N GLU A 311 3.64 -7.69 13.50
CA GLU A 311 2.43 -7.31 14.22
C GLU A 311 1.98 -5.88 13.86
N TRP A 312 2.93 -4.94 13.76
CA TRP A 312 2.64 -3.59 13.29
C TRP A 312 2.17 -3.59 11.84
N MET A 313 2.86 -4.35 10.97
CA MET A 313 2.47 -4.52 9.57
C MET A 313 1.04 -5.06 9.43
N TYR A 314 0.68 -6.10 10.20
CA TYR A 314 -0.65 -6.71 10.15
C TYR A 314 -1.74 -5.75 10.60
N LEU A 315 -1.53 -5.01 11.70
CA LEU A 315 -2.48 -4.00 12.11
C LEU A 315 -2.59 -2.88 11.08
N TYR A 316 -1.47 -2.34 10.59
CA TYR A 316 -1.48 -1.27 9.58
C TYR A 316 -2.17 -1.70 8.28
N GLN A 317 -1.98 -2.94 7.86
CA GLN A 317 -2.63 -3.54 6.71
C GLN A 317 -4.16 -3.62 6.90
N SER A 318 -4.61 -4.13 8.05
CA SER A 318 -6.04 -4.22 8.41
C SER A 318 -6.69 -2.84 8.54
N TRP A 319 -6.05 -1.94 9.29
CA TRP A 319 -6.45 -0.55 9.49
C TRP A 319 -6.59 0.20 8.17
N ASN A 320 -5.61 0.05 7.26
CA ASN A 320 -5.65 0.74 5.98
C ASN A 320 -6.73 0.19 5.06
N LEU A 321 -7.04 -1.11 5.15
CA LEU A 321 -8.10 -1.72 4.35
C LEU A 321 -9.48 -1.19 4.79
N LEU A 322 -9.74 -1.11 6.10
CA LEU A 322 -10.95 -0.50 6.64
C LEU A 322 -11.08 0.97 6.21
N PHE A 323 -10.01 1.76 6.37
CA PHE A 323 -9.99 3.17 5.97
C PHE A 323 -10.33 3.34 4.48
N VAL A 324 -9.71 2.55 3.59
CA VAL A 324 -9.94 2.62 2.14
C VAL A 324 -11.40 2.28 1.82
N MET A 325 -11.94 1.22 2.41
CA MET A 325 -13.31 0.76 2.16
C MET A 325 -14.37 1.78 2.60
N GLN A 326 -14.16 2.47 3.73
CA GLN A 326 -15.11 3.45 4.25
C GLN A 326 -15.02 4.82 3.58
N ASN A 327 -13.80 5.29 3.28
CA ASN A 327 -13.57 6.70 2.96
C ASN A 327 -13.22 6.95 1.49
N LEU A 328 -12.68 5.96 0.79
CA LEU A 328 -12.16 6.16 -0.56
C LEU A 328 -12.99 5.46 -1.63
N ASP A 329 -13.02 4.12 -1.58
CA ASP A 329 -13.67 3.25 -2.55
C ASP A 329 -13.70 1.81 -2.00
N SER A 330 -14.82 1.11 -2.19
CA SER A 330 -15.02 -0.25 -1.67
C SER A 330 -14.78 -1.36 -2.71
N LYS A 331 -14.52 -1.01 -3.98
CA LYS A 331 -14.50 -1.99 -5.08
C LYS A 331 -13.13 -2.24 -5.69
N PHE A 332 -12.38 -1.18 -5.96
CA PHE A 332 -11.12 -1.22 -6.69
C PHE A 332 -9.93 -0.92 -5.78
N LEU A 333 -9.91 0.21 -5.09
CA LEU A 333 -8.77 0.61 -4.25
C LEU A 333 -8.37 -0.41 -3.16
N PRO A 334 -9.30 -1.16 -2.53
CA PRO A 334 -8.94 -2.17 -1.54
C PRO A 334 -8.00 -3.25 -2.10
N ILE A 335 -8.02 -3.50 -3.42
CA ILE A 335 -7.23 -4.57 -4.01
C ILE A 335 -5.73 -4.39 -3.83
N LYS A 336 -5.23 -3.14 -3.80
CA LYS A 336 -3.80 -2.82 -3.63
C LYS A 336 -3.20 -3.42 -2.35
N LEU A 337 -4.08 -3.69 -1.38
CA LEU A 337 -3.76 -4.23 -0.08
C LEU A 337 -3.93 -5.76 -0.04
N LEU A 338 -4.69 -6.36 -0.98
CA LEU A 338 -4.94 -7.80 -1.05
C LEU A 338 -4.01 -8.53 -2.03
N VAL A 339 -3.26 -7.80 -2.86
CA VAL A 339 -2.22 -8.36 -3.73
C VAL A 339 -1.21 -9.15 -2.88
N PRO A 340 -0.92 -10.43 -3.20
CA PRO A 340 -0.02 -11.27 -2.40
C PRO A 340 1.33 -10.63 -2.08
N SER A 341 1.96 -9.97 -3.05
CA SER A 341 3.22 -9.25 -2.84
C SER A 341 3.15 -8.14 -1.77
N VAL A 342 1.95 -7.65 -1.43
CA VAL A 342 1.71 -6.70 -0.32
C VAL A 342 1.20 -7.44 0.92
N LEU A 343 0.15 -8.24 0.77
CA LEU A 343 -0.53 -8.94 1.87
C LEU A 343 0.41 -9.92 2.61
N ASN A 344 1.29 -10.59 1.87
CA ASN A 344 2.25 -11.56 2.37
C ASN A 344 3.69 -11.04 2.27
N ALA A 345 3.90 -9.73 2.20
CA ALA A 345 5.25 -9.21 2.15
C ALA A 345 6.05 -9.63 3.40
N ILE A 346 7.36 -9.86 3.20
CA ILE A 346 8.31 -9.85 4.30
C ILE A 346 8.29 -8.45 4.92
N SER A 347 8.25 -8.33 6.25
CA SER A 347 7.92 -7.05 6.92
C SER A 347 8.89 -5.92 6.55
N GLU A 348 10.16 -6.23 6.36
CA GLU A 348 11.17 -5.27 5.92
C GLU A 348 10.91 -4.71 4.51
N GLN A 349 10.26 -5.48 3.65
CA GLN A 349 10.02 -5.17 2.23
C GLN A 349 8.60 -4.63 1.97
N TYR A 350 7.73 -4.71 2.97
CA TYR A 350 6.33 -4.36 2.87
C TYR A 350 6.11 -2.93 2.40
N MET A 351 6.81 -1.96 2.98
CA MET A 351 6.55 -0.54 2.67
C MET A 351 6.92 -0.16 1.24
N GLU A 352 8.03 -0.67 0.70
CA GLU A 352 8.42 -0.39 -0.70
C GLU A 352 7.35 -0.95 -1.65
N THR A 353 7.02 -2.23 -1.50
CA THR A 353 6.05 -2.93 -2.36
C THR A 353 4.66 -2.29 -2.27
N ARG A 354 4.20 -2.00 -1.05
CA ARG A 354 2.91 -1.35 -0.81
C ARG A 354 2.83 0.04 -1.44
N VAL A 355 3.88 0.86 -1.32
CA VAL A 355 3.84 2.22 -1.86
C VAL A 355 3.88 2.21 -3.38
N PHE A 356 4.63 1.31 -4.03
CA PHE A 356 4.54 1.12 -5.48
C PHE A 356 3.15 0.69 -5.92
N MET A 357 2.53 -0.25 -5.19
CA MET A 357 1.16 -0.66 -5.48
C MET A 357 0.13 0.47 -5.26
N LEU A 358 0.29 1.26 -4.21
CA LEU A 358 -0.51 2.46 -3.97
C LEU A 358 -0.34 3.47 -5.11
N TYR A 359 0.88 3.69 -5.57
CA TYR A 359 1.14 4.59 -6.69
C TYR A 359 0.42 4.14 -7.95
N LEU A 360 0.60 2.88 -8.36
CA LEU A 360 -0.01 2.33 -9.57
C LEU A 360 -1.54 2.37 -9.47
N VAL A 361 -2.12 1.70 -8.47
CA VAL A 361 -3.57 1.55 -8.33
C VAL A 361 -4.24 2.90 -8.06
N GLY A 362 -3.60 3.77 -7.26
CA GLY A 362 -4.11 5.10 -6.98
C GLY A 362 -4.18 5.99 -8.22
N ASN A 363 -3.13 6.03 -9.05
CA ASN A 363 -3.14 6.80 -10.29
C ASN A 363 -4.14 6.20 -11.30
N LEU A 364 -4.23 4.87 -11.40
CA LEU A 364 -5.21 4.20 -12.27
C LEU A 364 -6.64 4.54 -11.87
N TYR A 365 -6.97 4.46 -10.58
CA TYR A 365 -8.29 4.84 -10.05
C TYR A 365 -8.63 6.31 -10.34
N HIS A 366 -7.62 7.17 -10.22
CA HIS A 366 -7.82 8.61 -10.36
C HIS A 366 -7.98 9.07 -11.82
N TYR A 367 -7.25 8.45 -12.75
CA TYR A 367 -7.21 8.90 -14.15
C TYR A 367 -8.09 8.09 -15.10
N ASN A 368 -8.53 6.89 -14.72
CA ASN A 368 -9.26 5.99 -15.61
C ASN A 368 -10.71 5.75 -15.16
N LYS A 369 -11.57 5.45 -16.14
CA LYS A 369 -12.95 5.04 -15.90
C LYS A 369 -12.99 3.51 -15.85
N LEU A 370 -13.36 2.96 -14.70
CA LEU A 370 -13.41 1.52 -14.49
C LEU A 370 -14.80 0.96 -14.81
N SER A 371 -15.11 0.84 -16.10
CA SER A 371 -16.42 0.39 -16.60
C SER A 371 -16.72 -1.08 -16.29
N ALA A 372 -15.74 -1.87 -15.87
CA ALA A 372 -15.93 -3.20 -15.34
C ALA A 372 -16.74 -3.23 -14.03
N PHE A 373 -16.70 -2.18 -13.21
CA PHE A 373 -17.36 -2.13 -11.90
C PHE A 373 -18.70 -1.39 -11.96
N THR A 374 -19.74 -2.09 -12.40
CA THR A 374 -21.07 -1.48 -12.63
C THR A 374 -22.03 -1.59 -11.46
N GLU A 375 -21.83 -2.53 -10.54
CA GLU A 375 -22.80 -2.89 -9.50
C GLU A 375 -22.32 -2.42 -8.13
N GLU A 376 -23.20 -1.82 -7.33
CA GLU A 376 -22.90 -1.50 -5.92
C GLU A 376 -22.97 -2.77 -5.07
N ILE A 377 -21.93 -2.97 -4.25
CA ILE A 377 -21.95 -4.03 -3.25
C ILE A 377 -22.73 -3.47 -2.06
N GLN A 378 -23.92 -4.02 -1.80
CA GLN A 378 -24.71 -3.71 -0.63
C GLN A 378 -24.81 -4.96 0.24
N LEU A 379 -24.25 -4.88 1.44
CA LEU A 379 -24.35 -5.93 2.45
C LEU A 379 -25.38 -5.53 3.50
N SER A 380 -26.28 -6.44 3.84
CA SER A 380 -27.38 -6.21 4.80
C SER A 380 -26.85 -5.78 6.16
N HIS A 381 -25.69 -6.30 6.55
CA HIS A 381 -25.03 -6.05 7.83
C HIS A 381 -23.73 -5.26 7.72
N ALA A 382 -23.55 -4.46 6.66
CA ALA A 382 -22.33 -3.69 6.41
C ALA A 382 -21.85 -2.90 7.63
N GLN A 383 -22.73 -2.15 8.29
CA GLN A 383 -22.35 -1.32 9.44
C GLN A 383 -21.86 -2.16 10.63
N SER A 384 -22.49 -3.32 10.89
CA SER A 384 -22.06 -4.24 11.95
C SER A 384 -20.64 -4.75 11.71
N ILE A 385 -20.35 -5.15 10.46
CA ILE A 385 -19.02 -5.62 10.04
C ILE A 385 -17.99 -4.50 10.22
N LEU A 386 -18.29 -3.29 9.73
CA LEU A 386 -17.37 -2.15 9.79
C LEU A 386 -17.08 -1.71 11.23
N ASN A 387 -18.10 -1.65 12.08
CA ASN A 387 -17.95 -1.32 13.51
C ASN A 387 -17.09 -2.37 14.21
N LYS A 388 -17.37 -3.66 13.98
CA LYS A 388 -16.59 -4.73 14.60
C LYS A 388 -15.13 -4.73 14.14
N TRP A 389 -14.90 -4.40 12.86
CA TRP A 389 -13.54 -4.28 12.34
C TRP A 389 -12.76 -3.15 13.02
N GLY A 390 -13.38 -2.00 13.25
CA GLY A 390 -12.80 -0.91 14.04
C GLY A 390 -12.43 -1.37 15.45
N GLU A 391 -13.35 -2.02 16.15
CA GLU A 391 -13.13 -2.57 17.51
C GLU A 391 -11.95 -3.55 17.54
N ILE A 392 -11.89 -4.47 16.56
CA ILE A 392 -10.78 -5.42 16.41
C ILE A 392 -9.47 -4.66 16.21
N ASN A 393 -9.41 -3.70 15.29
CA ASN A 393 -8.19 -2.94 15.05
C ASN A 393 -7.72 -2.21 16.32
N LYS A 394 -8.62 -1.60 17.08
CA LYS A 394 -8.31 -0.96 18.37
C LYS A 394 -7.80 -1.95 19.42
N LYS A 395 -8.40 -3.13 19.52
CA LYS A 395 -7.92 -4.21 20.40
C LYS A 395 -6.47 -4.61 20.07
N TYR A 396 -6.16 -4.80 18.78
CA TYR A 396 -4.78 -5.12 18.37
C TYR A 396 -3.83 -3.92 18.54
N ALA A 397 -4.33 -2.70 18.43
CA ALA A 397 -3.57 -1.49 18.75
C ALA A 397 -3.17 -1.46 20.24
N ASP A 398 -4.11 -1.67 21.15
CA ASP A 398 -3.84 -1.79 22.59
C ASP A 398 -2.82 -2.89 22.91
N PHE A 399 -2.92 -4.05 22.24
CA PHE A 399 -1.91 -5.11 22.35
C PHE A 399 -0.52 -4.65 21.89
N LEU A 400 -0.41 -3.97 20.74
CA LEU A 400 0.87 -3.42 20.27
C LEU A 400 1.45 -2.42 21.25
N LEU A 401 0.62 -1.52 21.77
CA LEU A 401 1.06 -0.49 22.72
C LEU A 401 1.64 -1.14 23.99
N LYS A 402 0.95 -2.13 24.56
CA LYS A 402 1.44 -2.91 25.71
C LYS A 402 2.69 -3.73 25.42
N THR A 403 2.94 -4.06 24.16
CA THR A 403 4.11 -4.87 23.76
C THR A 403 5.33 -4.00 23.50
N PHE A 404 5.16 -2.87 22.82
CA PHE A 404 6.26 -2.05 22.30
C PHE A 404 6.48 -0.74 23.07
N CYS A 405 5.51 -0.32 23.88
CA CYS A 405 5.48 0.96 24.61
C CYS A 405 4.99 0.77 26.05
N ALA A 406 5.32 -0.38 26.67
CA ALA A 406 4.77 -0.79 27.97
C ALA A 406 5.10 0.21 29.11
N ASP A 407 6.19 0.96 28.97
CA ASP A 407 6.70 1.96 29.90
C ASP A 407 5.89 3.26 29.92
N LEU A 408 5.05 3.50 28.91
CA LEU A 408 4.32 4.77 28.76
C LEU A 408 2.95 4.74 29.44
N GLU A 409 2.41 3.55 29.76
CA GLU A 409 1.09 3.35 30.41
C GLU A 409 -0.09 4.12 29.76
N GLU A 410 0.01 4.43 28.46
CA GLU A 410 -1.03 5.13 27.70
C GLU A 410 -2.11 4.16 27.18
N SER A 411 -3.30 4.69 26.90
CA SER A 411 -4.37 4.03 26.15
C SER A 411 -4.48 4.55 24.70
N PRO A 412 -5.07 3.77 23.76
CA PRO A 412 -5.31 4.23 22.39
C PRO A 412 -6.06 5.58 22.30
N GLU A 413 -7.04 5.77 23.17
CA GLU A 413 -7.84 7.00 23.26
C GLU A 413 -6.99 8.18 23.72
N GLU A 414 -6.19 8.03 24.78
CA GLU A 414 -5.32 9.11 25.28
C GLU A 414 -4.34 9.57 24.19
N ILE A 415 -3.73 8.64 23.45
CA ILE A 415 -2.82 8.97 22.34
C ILE A 415 -3.56 9.77 21.26
N TYR A 416 -4.77 9.37 20.88
CA TYR A 416 -5.54 10.12 19.90
C TYR A 416 -5.84 11.54 20.36
N HIS A 417 -6.26 11.70 21.62
CA HIS A 417 -6.55 13.02 22.20
C HIS A 417 -5.28 13.88 22.31
N ASN A 418 -4.13 13.28 22.63
CA ASN A 418 -2.84 13.97 22.65
C ASN A 418 -2.42 14.47 21.27
N ILE A 419 -2.72 13.70 20.21
CA ILE A 419 -2.40 14.09 18.84
C ILE A 419 -3.34 15.20 18.35
N PHE A 420 -4.67 14.99 18.43
CA PHE A 420 -5.65 15.85 17.77
C PHE A 420 -6.28 16.91 18.67
N GLY A 421 -6.33 16.69 19.99
CA GLY A 421 -7.01 17.57 20.94
C GLY A 421 -8.47 17.86 20.57
N GLU A 422 -8.97 19.03 20.99
CA GLU A 422 -10.32 19.51 20.67
C GLU A 422 -10.47 20.05 19.24
N HIS A 423 -9.36 20.28 18.52
CA HIS A 423 -9.34 20.99 17.24
C HIS A 423 -8.58 20.23 16.16
N THR A 424 -9.19 19.16 15.64
CA THR A 424 -8.57 18.20 14.70
C THR A 424 -7.93 18.85 13.46
N HIS A 425 -8.61 19.82 12.84
CA HIS A 425 -8.10 20.54 11.66
C HIS A 425 -6.88 21.40 11.95
N PHE A 426 -6.87 22.09 13.11
CA PHE A 426 -5.74 22.91 13.51
C PHE A 426 -4.53 22.03 13.83
N SER A 427 -4.75 20.92 14.53
CA SER A 427 -3.71 19.95 14.85
C SER A 427 -3.07 19.38 13.59
N LEU A 428 -3.87 18.98 12.57
CA LEU A 428 -3.29 18.55 11.29
C LEU A 428 -2.46 19.66 10.63
N ALA A 429 -2.98 20.88 10.54
CA ALA A 429 -2.27 22.00 9.92
C ALA A 429 -0.95 22.32 10.66
N TYR A 430 -0.95 22.22 11.99
CA TYR A 430 0.22 22.36 12.84
C TYR A 430 1.28 21.30 12.49
N TYR A 431 0.91 20.00 12.48
CA TYR A 431 1.86 18.94 12.15
C TYR A 431 2.40 19.04 10.72
N ILE A 432 1.57 19.36 9.72
CA ILE A 432 2.03 19.58 8.34
C ILE A 432 3.04 20.74 8.29
N THR A 433 2.75 21.84 8.98
CA THR A 433 3.65 23.01 9.01
C THR A 433 4.98 22.66 9.66
N HIS A 434 4.96 21.95 10.79
CA HIS A 434 6.17 21.49 11.48
C HIS A 434 6.97 20.47 10.65
N PHE A 435 6.30 19.55 9.95
CA PHE A 435 6.95 18.61 9.06
C PHE A 435 7.74 19.32 7.94
N ILE A 436 7.20 20.41 7.41
CA ILE A 436 7.83 21.22 6.37
C ILE A 436 8.98 22.08 6.94
N GLN A 437 8.78 22.68 8.12
CA GLN A 437 9.73 23.63 8.72
C GLN A 437 10.91 22.95 9.42
N ASP A 438 10.67 21.86 10.14
CA ASP A 438 11.68 21.13 10.92
C ASP A 438 11.51 19.61 10.75
N PHE A 439 11.76 19.13 9.53
CA PHE A 439 11.75 17.70 9.25
C PHE A 439 12.75 16.91 10.10
N ALA A 440 13.87 17.51 10.52
CA ALA A 440 14.92 16.81 11.25
C ALA A 440 14.41 16.34 12.63
N ASN A 441 13.68 17.21 13.35
CA ASN A 441 13.16 16.90 14.69
C ASN A 441 11.66 16.58 14.70
N PHE A 442 11.00 16.51 13.54
CA PHE A 442 9.57 16.26 13.46
C PHE A 442 9.15 14.96 14.17
N ARG A 443 8.18 15.08 15.07
CA ARG A 443 7.40 14.00 15.69
C ARG A 443 5.96 14.46 15.89
N ILE A 444 5.03 13.53 15.84
CA ILE A 444 3.60 13.76 16.07
C ILE A 444 3.29 13.56 17.56
N THR A 445 3.80 12.48 18.14
CA THR A 445 3.66 12.15 19.55
C THR A 445 4.83 12.70 20.34
N ARG A 446 4.54 13.24 21.53
CA ARG A 446 5.58 13.74 22.44
C ARG A 446 6.03 12.59 23.33
N ASP A 447 7.31 12.28 23.32
CA ASP A 447 7.94 11.55 24.42
C ASP A 447 8.45 12.58 25.44
N GLU A 448 7.70 12.82 26.50
CA GLU A 448 8.22 13.62 27.63
C GLU A 448 9.40 12.91 28.31
N SER A 449 9.55 11.60 28.14
CA SER A 449 10.62 10.76 28.69
C SER A 449 11.95 10.81 27.92
N GLN A 450 11.98 11.37 26.70
CA GLN A 450 13.19 11.59 25.91
C GLN A 450 13.35 13.07 25.53
N ALA A 451 13.28 13.96 26.53
CA ALA A 451 14.03 15.20 26.45
C ALA A 451 15.51 14.83 26.29
N CYS A 452 16.06 15.17 25.13
CA CYS A 452 17.40 14.86 24.67
C CYS A 452 18.46 15.24 25.71
N ASN A 453 18.93 14.27 26.51
CA ASN A 453 20.26 14.29 27.10
C ASN A 453 21.27 14.02 25.97
N LEU A 454 21.46 15.00 25.08
CA LEU A 454 22.73 15.21 24.40
C LEU A 454 23.65 15.96 25.38
N GLU A 455 24.05 15.28 26.46
CA GLU A 455 25.30 15.65 27.12
C GLU A 455 26.43 15.03 26.31
N LEU A 456 27.28 15.92 25.80
CA LEU A 456 28.52 15.66 25.10
C LEU A 456 29.34 14.57 25.81
N ALA A 457 29.78 13.56 25.04
CA ALA A 457 30.97 12.77 25.34
C ALA A 457 31.91 12.83 24.14
#